data_AF-A0A960T519-F1
#
_entry.id   AF-A0A960T519-F1
#
_cell.length_a   1.000
_cell.length_b   1.000
_cell.length_c   1.000
_cell.angle_alpha   90.00
_cell.angle_beta   90.00
_cell.angle_gamma   90.00
#
_symmetry.space_group_name_H-M   'P 1'
#
loop_
_entity.id
_entity.type
_entity.pdbx_description
1 polymer ?
#
loop_
_entity_poly.entity_id
_entity_poly.type
_entity_poly.pdbx_seq_one_letter_code
_entity_poly.pdbx_strand_id
1 'polypeptide(L)'
;MEAIRAQDHPLIQELIHSSPALVSTVSPDGTCPLAEAERLHLPPSLIQPIQAGDCGISEEVYLRKELAHRFGLQGKSCIAGSSFDLEGMYSKQALRMATESAYAFYPQLLRDLYSQTGLWKQVLDQLPPRCLDGVCPKDIAARLRRLPTLVANSLDHQQQSRKQLKRRLQQDGLIPFFHGWDGHFVSGLVSASYLTRCNKGQRPGKLQPGRVTYQIRNPEAIPGALQKLNCWTEAAFYEEMDRRLNLLEHHVSPLVDQKVGNCSSTAGYALEAAIVEFLFEDCLDLSARQELAAAVKRVRAHFTKDWTLDHYLTAHSKEGAWSVDWELLGKVLAKPAKETGVALARAQKIIGYARTHGNEEARAQLAQTALWSGIYGPDAADIREEIETIAPLEMLPIALRLFSYLI
;
A
#
# COMPACT_ATOMS: atom_id res chain seq x y z
N MET A 1 25.72 3.94 40.52
CA MET A 1 24.65 3.87 39.50
C MET A 1 25.31 3.52 38.19
N GLU A 2 25.48 2.23 37.93
CA GLU A 2 26.06 1.74 36.68
C GLU A 2 24.94 1.52 35.66
N ALA A 3 25.15 2.03 34.45
CA ALA A 3 24.25 1.83 33.33
C ALA A 3 24.37 0.38 32.85
N ILE A 4 23.32 -0.42 33.10
CA ILE A 4 23.20 -1.77 32.54
C ILE A 4 23.07 -1.60 31.02
N ARG A 5 24.05 -2.13 30.28
CA ARG A 5 24.00 -2.18 28.82
C ARG A 5 22.87 -3.13 28.41
N ALA A 6 22.06 -2.72 27.45
CA ALA A 6 20.93 -3.49 26.92
C ALA A 6 21.31 -4.86 26.30
N GLN A 7 22.60 -5.24 26.32
CA GLN A 7 23.11 -6.52 25.81
C GLN A 7 23.19 -7.61 26.91
N ASP A 8 23.03 -7.25 28.19
CA ASP A 8 23.21 -8.19 29.31
C ASP A 8 21.87 -8.75 29.85
N HIS A 9 20.76 -8.54 29.13
CA HIS A 9 19.46 -9.08 29.55
C HIS A 9 19.36 -10.57 29.17
N PRO A 10 19.09 -11.49 30.11
CA PRO A 10 19.12 -12.95 29.86
C PRO A 10 18.11 -13.45 28.81
N LEU A 11 17.07 -12.66 28.48
CA LEU A 11 16.13 -12.93 27.37
C LEU A 11 16.71 -12.64 25.96
N ILE A 12 17.83 -11.90 25.85
CA ILE A 12 18.44 -11.52 24.56
C ILE A 12 19.43 -12.59 24.06
N GLN A 13 20.07 -13.32 24.97
CA GLN A 13 21.02 -14.38 24.58
C GLN A 13 20.32 -15.68 24.10
N GLU A 14 19.06 -15.92 24.48
CA GLU A 14 18.31 -17.11 24.06
C GLU A 14 17.81 -17.06 22.60
N LEU A 15 17.81 -15.87 21.98
CA LEU A 15 17.32 -15.64 20.61
C LEU A 15 18.41 -15.77 19.51
N ILE A 16 19.69 -15.86 19.87
CA ILE A 16 20.82 -15.80 18.91
C ILE A 16 21.16 -17.18 18.30
N HIS A 17 20.55 -18.28 18.77
CA HIS A 17 21.03 -19.64 18.44
C HIS A 17 20.02 -20.57 17.74
N SER A 18 19.04 -20.07 16.98
CA SER A 18 18.25 -20.95 16.10
C SER A 18 17.56 -20.24 14.92
N SER A 19 18.24 -20.04 13.80
CA SER A 19 17.69 -20.30 12.45
C SER A 19 18.64 -19.88 11.32
N PRO A 20 18.73 -20.67 10.25
CA PRO A 20 19.60 -20.38 9.11
C PRO A 20 18.97 -19.36 8.16
N ALA A 21 19.85 -18.49 7.64
CA ALA A 21 19.78 -17.67 6.42
C ALA A 21 18.41 -17.49 5.73
N LEU A 22 17.86 -16.27 5.76
CA LEU A 22 16.84 -15.79 4.84
C LEU A 22 17.28 -14.48 4.19
N VAL A 23 17.33 -14.50 2.86
CA VAL A 23 17.88 -13.47 1.98
C VAL A 23 16.80 -12.45 1.57
N SER A 24 17.14 -11.18 1.85
CA SER A 24 16.84 -9.91 1.19
C SER A 24 15.42 -9.59 0.70
N THR A 25 14.67 -8.88 1.53
CA THR A 25 14.13 -7.57 1.14
C THR A 25 14.62 -6.59 2.20
N VAL A 26 15.59 -5.76 1.83
CA VAL A 26 16.20 -4.77 2.71
C VAL A 26 15.50 -3.46 2.42
N SER A 27 14.98 -2.79 3.45
CA SER A 27 14.46 -1.42 3.35
C SER A 27 15.54 -0.49 2.78
N PRO A 28 15.17 0.67 2.21
CA PRO A 28 16.13 1.63 1.67
C PRO A 28 17.24 2.08 2.65
N ASP A 29 17.03 1.91 3.97
CA ASP A 29 17.98 2.22 5.04
C ASP A 29 18.83 1.02 5.51
N GLY A 30 18.76 -0.12 4.83
CA GLY A 30 19.52 -1.31 5.23
C GLY A 30 18.79 -2.24 6.22
N THR A 31 17.58 -1.90 6.68
CA THR A 31 16.84 -2.73 7.66
C THR A 31 15.88 -3.71 6.98
N CYS A 32 15.94 -4.99 7.31
CA CYS A 32 14.93 -5.95 6.83
C CYS A 32 13.58 -5.66 7.51
N PRO A 33 12.47 -5.41 6.77
CA PRO A 33 11.15 -5.21 7.38
C PRO A 33 10.70 -6.38 8.27
N LEU A 34 11.13 -7.61 7.98
CA LEU A 34 10.93 -8.76 8.88
C LEU A 34 11.70 -8.60 10.20
N ALA A 35 12.96 -8.16 10.17
CA ALA A 35 13.76 -7.97 11.38
C ALA A 35 13.22 -6.83 12.25
N GLU A 36 12.68 -5.78 11.62
CA GLU A 36 11.98 -4.69 12.32
C GLU A 36 10.64 -5.17 12.91
N ALA A 37 9.91 -6.01 12.17
CA ALA A 37 8.66 -6.63 12.63
C ALA A 37 8.90 -7.57 13.82
N GLU A 38 9.97 -8.37 13.79
CA GLU A 38 10.42 -9.22 14.90
C GLU A 38 10.80 -8.40 16.14
N ARG A 39 11.53 -7.28 15.95
CA ARG A 39 11.84 -6.31 17.03
C ARG A 39 10.60 -5.71 17.68
N LEU A 40 9.53 -5.52 16.91
CA LEU A 40 8.25 -4.98 17.40
C LEU A 40 7.28 -6.06 17.92
N HIS A 41 7.74 -7.31 18.07
CA HIS A 41 6.94 -8.46 18.48
C HIS A 41 5.72 -8.72 17.58
N LEU A 42 5.82 -8.42 16.28
CA LEU A 42 4.83 -8.90 15.31
C LEU A 42 5.07 -10.40 15.09
N PRO A 43 4.03 -11.25 15.12
CA PRO A 43 4.18 -12.71 15.11
C PRO A 43 4.93 -13.19 13.85
N PRO A 44 6.07 -13.91 13.98
CA PRO A 44 6.87 -14.39 12.84
C PRO A 44 6.18 -15.47 12.01
N SER A 45 5.25 -16.22 12.61
CA SER A 45 4.61 -17.40 12.03
C SER A 45 3.66 -17.12 10.84
N LEU A 46 3.53 -15.88 10.40
CA LEU A 46 2.61 -15.45 9.34
C LEU A 46 3.29 -14.75 8.16
N ILE A 47 4.62 -14.62 8.17
CA ILE A 47 5.37 -14.03 7.06
C ILE A 47 6.12 -15.14 6.34
N GLN A 48 5.41 -16.04 5.66
CA GLN A 48 5.98 -16.53 4.41
C GLN A 48 5.74 -15.40 3.41
N PRO A 49 6.79 -14.66 2.98
CA PRO A 49 6.59 -13.65 1.96
C PRO A 49 6.02 -14.38 0.75
N ILE A 50 4.82 -14.00 0.31
CA ILE A 50 4.25 -14.51 -0.93
C ILE A 50 5.29 -14.20 -2.01
N GLN A 51 5.94 -15.21 -2.55
CA GLN A 51 6.97 -15.00 -3.55
C GLN A 51 6.29 -14.64 -4.89
N ALA A 52 7.01 -13.98 -5.81
CA ALA A 52 6.47 -13.75 -7.15
C ALA A 52 6.13 -15.08 -7.86
N GLY A 53 6.91 -16.14 -7.60
CA GLY A 53 6.61 -17.50 -8.06
C GLY A 53 5.23 -18.00 -7.61
N ASP A 54 4.81 -17.69 -6.39
CA ASP A 54 3.46 -18.05 -5.87
C ASP A 54 2.34 -17.28 -6.56
N CYS A 55 2.69 -16.17 -7.22
CA CYS A 55 1.84 -15.28 -7.98
C CYS A 55 1.85 -15.56 -9.49
N GLY A 56 2.58 -16.58 -9.95
CA GLY A 56 2.67 -16.96 -11.36
C GLY A 56 3.39 -15.96 -12.25
N ILE A 57 4.19 -15.06 -11.69
CA ILE A 57 4.99 -14.07 -12.43
C ILE A 57 6.43 -14.01 -11.90
N SER A 58 7.36 -13.45 -12.67
CA SER A 58 8.70 -13.17 -12.16
C SER A 58 8.68 -11.98 -11.20
N GLU A 59 9.72 -11.88 -10.35
CA GLU A 59 9.89 -10.75 -9.43
C GLU A 59 10.03 -9.42 -10.19
N GLU A 60 10.73 -9.42 -11.33
CA GLU A 60 10.85 -8.24 -12.19
C GLU A 60 9.48 -7.73 -12.69
N VAL A 61 8.61 -8.65 -13.14
CA VAL A 61 7.25 -8.32 -13.57
C VAL A 61 6.43 -7.79 -12.39
N TYR A 62 6.60 -8.38 -11.20
CA TYR A 62 5.89 -7.93 -10.00
C TYR A 62 6.27 -6.50 -9.63
N LEU A 63 7.57 -6.17 -9.58
CA LEU A 63 8.06 -4.83 -9.24
C LEU A 63 7.54 -3.75 -10.21
N ARG A 64 7.55 -4.05 -11.52
CA ARG A 64 7.04 -3.13 -12.55
C ARG A 64 5.52 -2.93 -12.43
N LYS A 65 4.75 -4.01 -12.22
CA LYS A 65 3.31 -3.92 -11.96
C LYS A 65 3.02 -3.18 -10.66
N GLU A 66 3.75 -3.43 -9.59
CA GLU A 66 3.55 -2.76 -8.29
C GLU A 66 3.74 -1.25 -8.46
N LEU A 67 4.85 -0.83 -9.06
CA LEU A 67 5.13 0.58 -9.32
C LEU A 67 4.03 1.24 -10.17
N ALA A 68 3.64 0.60 -11.28
CA ALA A 68 2.54 1.09 -12.11
C ALA A 68 1.24 1.25 -11.32
N HIS A 69 0.90 0.27 -10.49
CA HIS A 69 -0.31 0.28 -9.67
C HIS A 69 -0.32 1.37 -8.59
N ARG A 70 0.82 1.66 -7.95
CA ARG A 70 0.92 2.74 -6.95
C ARG A 70 0.71 4.11 -7.57
N PHE A 71 1.20 4.30 -8.79
CA PHE A 71 1.11 5.57 -9.51
C PHE A 71 -0.11 5.67 -10.43
N GLY A 72 -0.93 4.62 -10.53
CA GLY A 72 -2.11 4.59 -11.41
C GLY A 72 -1.71 4.75 -12.88
N LEU A 73 -0.67 4.04 -13.29
CA LEU A 73 -0.14 4.01 -14.65
C LEU A 73 -0.85 2.93 -15.47
N GLN A 74 -0.90 3.15 -16.78
CA GLN A 74 -1.53 2.27 -17.76
C GLN A 74 -0.56 1.97 -18.90
N GLY A 75 -0.89 0.97 -19.71
CA GLY A 75 -0.12 0.55 -20.87
C GLY A 75 0.77 -0.65 -20.61
N LYS A 76 1.81 -0.80 -21.42
CA LYS A 76 2.66 -1.99 -21.43
C LYS A 76 4.05 -1.71 -20.88
N SER A 77 4.71 -2.79 -20.49
CA SER A 77 6.13 -2.85 -20.18
C SER A 77 6.77 -4.02 -20.93
N CYS A 78 8.07 -3.92 -21.19
CA CYS A 78 8.81 -4.90 -21.99
C CYS A 78 9.99 -5.49 -21.21
N ILE A 79 10.09 -6.83 -21.20
CA ILE A 79 11.23 -7.57 -20.64
C ILE A 79 11.71 -8.54 -21.72
N ALA A 80 13.01 -8.50 -22.05
CA ALA A 80 13.64 -9.39 -23.03
C ALA A 80 12.86 -9.52 -24.36
N GLY A 81 12.31 -8.40 -24.87
CA GLY A 81 11.53 -8.35 -26.12
C GLY A 81 10.07 -8.82 -25.99
N SER A 82 9.63 -9.29 -24.83
CA SER A 82 8.23 -9.66 -24.56
C SER A 82 7.50 -8.52 -23.84
N SER A 83 6.35 -8.11 -24.37
CA SER A 83 5.51 -7.07 -23.75
C SER A 83 4.43 -7.69 -22.85
N PHE A 84 4.15 -7.06 -21.71
CA PHE A 84 3.02 -7.42 -20.84
C PHE A 84 2.27 -6.16 -20.39
N ASP A 85 0.99 -6.32 -20.06
CA ASP A 85 0.16 -5.22 -19.56
C ASP A 85 0.51 -4.87 -18.12
N LEU A 86 0.63 -3.58 -17.83
CA LEU A 86 0.84 -3.07 -16.48
C LEU A 86 -0.45 -3.10 -15.66
N GLU A 87 -1.61 -3.05 -16.34
CA GLU A 87 -2.90 -3.29 -15.74
C GLU A 87 -3.09 -4.77 -15.35
N GLY A 88 -4.06 -5.02 -14.47
CA GLY A 88 -4.35 -6.39 -14.01
C GLY A 88 -3.32 -6.89 -12.99
N MET A 89 -3.83 -7.34 -11.85
CA MET A 89 -3.04 -7.88 -10.75
C MET A 89 -3.87 -9.01 -10.18
N TYR A 90 -3.30 -10.18 -9.89
CA TYR A 90 -4.04 -11.30 -9.31
C TYR A 90 -4.18 -11.16 -7.78
N SER A 91 -5.04 -11.96 -7.13
CA SER A 91 -5.37 -11.83 -5.69
C SER A 91 -4.14 -11.90 -4.82
N LYS A 92 -3.27 -12.87 -5.13
CA LYS A 92 -2.01 -13.08 -4.42
C LYS A 92 -1.04 -11.92 -4.59
N GLN A 93 -0.99 -11.33 -5.80
CA GLN A 93 -0.15 -10.16 -6.06
C GLN A 93 -0.68 -8.93 -5.31
N ALA A 94 -2.00 -8.72 -5.32
CA ALA A 94 -2.64 -7.63 -4.59
C ALA A 94 -2.47 -7.80 -3.07
N LEU A 95 -2.61 -9.02 -2.56
CA LEU A 95 -2.36 -9.32 -1.15
C LEU A 95 -0.89 -9.09 -0.79
N ARG A 96 0.06 -9.57 -1.60
CA ARG A 96 1.49 -9.36 -1.40
C ARG A 96 1.80 -7.87 -1.30
N MET A 97 1.35 -7.11 -2.29
CA MET A 97 1.51 -5.66 -2.36
C MET A 97 0.84 -4.94 -1.19
N ALA A 98 -0.33 -5.37 -0.72
CA ALA A 98 -0.96 -4.79 0.47
C ALA A 98 -0.15 -5.09 1.74
N THR A 99 0.34 -6.33 1.85
CA THR A 99 1.07 -6.86 3.00
C THR A 99 2.43 -6.19 3.15
N GLU A 100 3.32 -6.30 2.16
CA GLU A 100 4.68 -5.73 2.19
C GLU A 100 4.63 -4.25 2.58
N SER A 101 3.66 -3.59 2.02
CA SER A 101 3.47 -2.18 2.15
C SER A 101 2.96 -1.82 3.55
N ALA A 102 2.02 -2.58 4.13
CA ALA A 102 1.59 -2.40 5.51
C ALA A 102 2.75 -2.64 6.49
N TYR A 103 3.56 -3.67 6.25
CA TYR A 103 4.77 -3.97 7.02
C TYR A 103 5.86 -2.92 6.88
N ALA A 104 5.93 -2.16 5.78
CA ALA A 104 6.83 -1.02 5.67
C ALA A 104 6.33 0.23 6.43
N PHE A 105 5.02 0.49 6.39
CA PHE A 105 4.47 1.76 6.90
C PHE A 105 4.16 1.76 8.39
N TYR A 106 3.47 0.74 8.91
CA TYR A 106 3.01 0.78 10.29
C TYR A 106 4.16 0.79 11.30
N PRO A 107 5.30 0.08 11.11
CA PRO A 107 6.46 0.25 11.97
C PRO A 107 6.96 1.70 12.04
N GLN A 108 7.12 2.38 10.90
CA GLN A 108 7.53 3.79 10.87
C GLN A 108 6.48 4.69 11.54
N LEU A 109 5.20 4.51 11.24
CA LEU A 109 4.11 5.27 11.85
C LEU A 109 4.10 5.13 13.39
N LEU A 110 4.32 3.92 13.89
CA LEU A 110 4.35 3.62 15.33
C LEU A 110 5.58 4.22 16.01
N ARG A 111 6.74 4.27 15.34
CA ARG A 111 7.93 4.98 15.84
C ARG A 111 7.64 6.48 15.98
N ASP A 112 7.10 7.07 14.92
CA ASP A 112 6.78 8.49 14.81
C ASP A 112 5.66 8.95 15.76
N LEU A 113 4.80 8.03 16.17
CA LEU A 113 3.68 8.31 17.08
C LEU A 113 4.15 8.75 18.47
N TYR A 114 5.22 8.16 19.00
CA TYR A 114 5.72 8.52 20.33
C TYR A 114 6.47 9.85 20.34
N SER A 115 7.17 10.18 19.26
CA SER A 115 7.87 11.46 19.11
C SER A 115 6.99 12.59 18.58
N GLN A 116 5.77 12.28 18.12
CA GLN A 116 4.86 13.21 17.43
C GLN A 116 5.50 13.90 16.22
N THR A 117 6.28 13.14 15.45
CA THR A 117 7.00 13.62 14.26
C THR A 117 6.59 12.84 13.01
N GLY A 118 7.28 13.09 11.89
CA GLY A 118 7.26 12.21 10.71
C GLY A 118 5.85 11.90 10.19
N LEU A 119 5.58 10.61 9.96
CA LEU A 119 4.31 10.14 9.42
C LEU A 119 3.13 10.41 10.36
N TRP A 120 3.34 10.29 11.68
CA TRP A 120 2.27 10.53 12.64
C TRP A 120 1.86 12.00 12.68
N LYS A 121 2.83 12.92 12.62
CA LYS A 121 2.54 14.36 12.50
C LYS A 121 1.71 14.66 11.25
N GLN A 122 2.04 14.06 10.11
CA GLN A 122 1.25 14.21 8.89
C GLN A 122 -0.18 13.67 9.02
N VAL A 123 -0.40 12.64 9.84
CA VAL A 123 -1.76 12.17 10.18
C VAL A 123 -2.48 13.22 11.02
N LEU A 124 -1.84 13.72 12.09
CA LEU A 124 -2.42 14.73 12.97
C LEU A 124 -2.78 16.03 12.23
N ASP A 125 -1.92 16.49 11.32
CA ASP A 125 -2.13 17.72 10.52
C ASP A 125 -3.36 17.61 9.59
N GLN A 126 -3.85 16.39 9.33
CA GLN A 126 -5.04 16.12 8.51
C GLN A 126 -6.30 15.86 9.34
N LEU A 127 -6.20 15.80 10.66
CA LEU A 127 -7.33 15.54 11.54
C LEU A 127 -7.97 16.84 12.03
N PRO A 128 -9.32 16.87 12.18
CA PRO A 128 -9.96 17.94 12.90
C PRO A 128 -9.40 18.07 14.33
N PRO A 129 -9.31 19.29 14.88
CA PRO A 129 -8.99 19.47 16.29
C PRO A 129 -9.92 18.61 17.13
N ARG A 130 -9.37 17.93 18.15
CA ARG A 130 -10.10 17.06 19.09
C ARG A 130 -10.52 15.68 18.59
N CYS A 131 -10.19 15.30 17.35
CA CYS A 131 -10.54 13.98 16.82
C CYS A 131 -10.03 12.80 17.67
N LEU A 132 -8.93 12.99 18.40
CA LEU A 132 -8.30 11.98 19.25
C LEU A 132 -8.31 12.37 20.74
N ASP A 133 -9.18 13.31 21.14
CA ASP A 133 -9.25 13.76 22.54
C ASP A 133 -9.57 12.57 23.46
N GLY A 134 -8.77 12.45 24.52
CA GLY A 134 -8.93 11.37 25.50
C GLY A 134 -8.38 10.01 25.07
N VAL A 135 -7.86 9.87 23.84
CA VAL A 135 -7.21 8.61 23.40
C VAL A 135 -5.71 8.67 23.66
N CYS A 136 -5.22 7.78 24.52
CA CYS A 136 -3.79 7.71 24.83
C CYS A 136 -2.98 7.21 23.61
N PRO A 137 -1.81 7.80 23.31
CA PRO A 137 -0.92 7.32 22.25
C PRO A 137 -0.55 5.84 22.37
N LYS A 138 -0.40 5.30 23.59
CA LYS A 138 -0.14 3.87 23.82
C LYS A 138 -1.28 2.99 23.32
N ASP A 139 -2.52 3.43 23.49
CA ASP A 139 -3.71 2.69 23.04
C ASP A 139 -3.84 2.73 21.52
N ILE A 140 -3.55 3.89 20.90
CA ILE A 140 -3.47 4.02 19.45
C ILE A 140 -2.41 3.06 18.90
N ALA A 141 -1.22 3.04 19.51
CA ALA A 141 -0.13 2.17 19.09
C ALA A 141 -0.49 0.69 19.23
N ALA A 142 -1.10 0.28 20.35
CA ALA A 142 -1.52 -1.10 20.58
C ALA A 142 -2.55 -1.58 19.54
N ARG A 143 -3.49 -0.71 19.16
CA ARG A 143 -4.51 -0.99 18.14
C ARG A 143 -3.89 -1.07 16.74
N LEU A 144 -3.14 -0.05 16.33
CA LEU A 144 -2.53 0.02 14.99
C LEU A 144 -1.46 -1.07 14.75
N ARG A 145 -0.79 -1.57 15.80
CA ARG A 145 0.19 -2.66 15.68
C ARG A 145 -0.41 -3.95 15.11
N ARG A 146 -1.72 -4.18 15.28
CA ARG A 146 -2.40 -5.37 14.75
C ARG A 146 -2.60 -5.33 13.24
N LEU A 147 -2.52 -4.14 12.63
CA LEU A 147 -3.01 -3.90 11.29
C LEU A 147 -2.22 -4.65 10.18
N PRO A 148 -0.88 -4.70 10.19
CA PRO A 148 -0.12 -5.51 9.22
C PRO A 148 -0.52 -6.98 9.22
N THR A 149 -0.64 -7.59 10.41
CA THR A 149 -1.04 -8.99 10.56
C THR A 149 -2.48 -9.23 10.09
N LEU A 150 -3.40 -8.31 10.39
CA LEU A 150 -4.77 -8.40 9.90
C LEU A 150 -4.82 -8.37 8.36
N VAL A 151 -4.06 -7.47 7.73
CA VAL A 151 -3.98 -7.40 6.25
C VAL A 151 -3.40 -8.68 5.67
N ALA A 152 -2.28 -9.18 6.22
CA ALA A 152 -1.63 -10.41 5.75
C ALA A 152 -2.59 -11.61 5.78
N ASN A 153 -3.40 -11.71 6.84
CA ASN A 153 -4.30 -12.83 7.08
C ASN A 153 -5.65 -12.72 6.35
N SER A 154 -5.74 -11.86 5.32
CA SER A 154 -6.97 -11.58 4.57
C SER A 154 -7.34 -12.68 3.58
N LEU A 155 -6.47 -13.67 3.32
CA LEU A 155 -6.83 -14.86 2.53
C LEU A 155 -6.94 -16.14 3.37
N ASP A 156 -6.53 -16.12 4.64
CA ASP A 156 -6.53 -17.30 5.52
C ASP A 156 -7.90 -17.97 5.64
N HIS A 157 -8.97 -17.18 5.55
CA HIS A 157 -10.33 -17.67 5.67
C HIS A 157 -10.65 -18.76 4.63
N GLN A 158 -9.94 -18.80 3.51
CA GLN A 158 -10.09 -19.78 2.44
C GLN A 158 -9.58 -21.18 2.84
N GLN A 159 -8.66 -21.26 3.80
CA GLN A 159 -8.04 -22.51 4.26
C GLN A 159 -8.54 -22.94 5.64
N GLN A 160 -9.32 -22.09 6.32
CA GLN A 160 -9.82 -22.35 7.66
C GLN A 160 -11.15 -23.11 7.63
N SER A 161 -11.28 -24.12 8.48
CA SER A 161 -12.56 -24.76 8.78
C SER A 161 -13.52 -23.78 9.47
N ARG A 162 -14.83 -24.06 9.42
CA ARG A 162 -15.84 -23.24 10.12
C ARG A 162 -15.56 -23.10 11.62
N LYS A 163 -15.01 -24.13 12.24
CA LYS A 163 -14.62 -24.13 13.67
C LYS A 163 -13.46 -23.16 13.93
N GLN A 164 -12.47 -23.13 13.05
CA GLN A 164 -11.34 -22.18 13.14
C GLN A 164 -11.81 -20.74 12.89
N LEU A 165 -12.64 -20.51 11.88
CA LEU A 165 -13.23 -19.19 11.61
C LEU A 165 -14.06 -18.67 12.78
N LYS A 166 -14.90 -19.53 13.39
CA LYS A 166 -15.68 -19.16 14.58
C LYS A 166 -14.79 -18.77 15.76
N ARG A 167 -13.72 -19.54 16.03
CA ARG A 167 -12.73 -19.21 17.06
C ARG A 167 -12.04 -17.88 16.78
N ARG A 168 -11.64 -17.65 15.52
CA ARG A 168 -10.99 -16.41 15.10
C ARG A 168 -11.89 -15.19 15.31
N LEU A 169 -13.17 -15.26 14.95
CA LEU A 169 -14.14 -14.19 15.24
C LEU A 169 -14.26 -13.90 16.74
N GLN A 170 -14.22 -14.95 17.57
CA GLN A 170 -14.29 -14.81 19.03
C GLN A 170 -13.01 -14.21 19.64
N GLN A 171 -11.84 -14.55 19.10
CA GLN A 171 -10.54 -14.13 19.62
C GLN A 171 -10.11 -12.76 19.10
N ASP A 172 -10.20 -12.55 17.79
CA ASP A 172 -9.72 -11.34 17.13
C ASP A 172 -10.79 -10.24 17.05
N GLY A 173 -12.07 -10.61 17.22
CA GLY A 173 -13.24 -9.76 17.06
C GLY A 173 -13.62 -9.50 15.60
N LEU A 174 -12.73 -9.81 14.67
CA LEU A 174 -12.90 -9.49 13.24
C LEU A 174 -12.14 -10.47 12.33
N ILE A 175 -12.60 -10.59 11.09
CA ILE A 175 -11.90 -11.29 10.00
C ILE A 175 -11.90 -10.38 8.76
N PRO A 176 -10.73 -9.91 8.30
CA PRO A 176 -10.61 -9.27 7.00
C PRO A 176 -10.58 -10.34 5.91
N PHE A 177 -11.07 -10.00 4.72
CA PHE A 177 -11.07 -10.89 3.57
C PHE A 177 -10.80 -10.16 2.25
N PHE A 178 -10.09 -10.84 1.36
CA PHE A 178 -10.10 -10.54 -0.08
C PHE A 178 -10.90 -11.60 -0.82
N HIS A 179 -11.68 -11.16 -1.80
CA HIS A 179 -12.38 -12.01 -2.74
C HIS A 179 -12.23 -11.41 -4.14
N GLY A 180 -12.06 -12.23 -5.18
CA GLY A 180 -11.99 -11.68 -6.53
C GLY A 180 -12.26 -12.67 -7.63
N TRP A 181 -12.35 -12.09 -8.81
CA TRP A 181 -12.81 -12.68 -10.06
C TRP A 181 -12.17 -11.90 -11.21
N ASP A 182 -11.78 -12.59 -12.28
CA ASP A 182 -11.34 -11.97 -13.56
C ASP A 182 -10.28 -10.84 -13.42
N GLY A 183 -9.34 -10.97 -12.48
CA GLY A 183 -8.27 -9.98 -12.26
C GLY A 183 -8.67 -8.75 -11.44
N HIS A 184 -9.87 -8.76 -10.86
CA HIS A 184 -10.39 -7.75 -9.91
C HIS A 184 -10.60 -8.36 -8.52
N PHE A 185 -10.49 -7.54 -7.48
CA PHE A 185 -10.81 -7.96 -6.10
C PHE A 185 -11.71 -6.94 -5.42
N VAL A 186 -12.62 -7.46 -4.62
CA VAL A 186 -13.29 -6.76 -3.53
C VAL A 186 -12.64 -7.19 -2.23
N SER A 187 -12.54 -6.23 -1.32
CA SER A 187 -12.08 -6.48 0.03
C SER A 187 -13.20 -6.20 1.02
N GLY A 188 -13.08 -6.77 2.21
CA GLY A 188 -14.03 -6.52 3.26
C GLY A 188 -13.57 -7.00 4.61
N LEU A 189 -14.38 -6.68 5.59
CA LEU A 189 -14.16 -6.93 6.99
C LEU A 189 -15.47 -7.49 7.54
N VAL A 190 -15.41 -8.57 8.31
CA VAL A 190 -16.57 -9.08 9.04
C VAL A 190 -16.26 -9.16 10.53
N SER A 191 -17.18 -8.67 11.36
CA SER A 191 -17.22 -8.86 12.80
C SER A 191 -18.47 -9.67 13.17
N ALA A 192 -18.69 -9.92 14.46
CA ALA A 192 -19.89 -10.62 14.92
C ALA A 192 -21.20 -9.90 14.52
N SER A 193 -21.16 -8.57 14.36
CA SER A 193 -22.37 -7.76 14.15
C SER A 193 -22.40 -7.02 12.82
N TYR A 194 -21.26 -6.85 12.15
CA TYR A 194 -21.16 -6.01 10.96
C TYR A 194 -20.33 -6.66 9.85
N LEU A 195 -20.73 -6.38 8.62
CA LEU A 195 -19.94 -6.63 7.41
C LEU A 195 -19.66 -5.29 6.74
N THR A 196 -18.39 -4.96 6.54
CA THR A 196 -17.99 -3.83 5.71
C THR A 196 -17.46 -4.35 4.38
N ARG A 197 -18.16 -4.03 3.29
CA ARG A 197 -17.70 -4.29 1.93
C ARG A 197 -17.02 -3.06 1.37
N CYS A 198 -15.84 -3.24 0.80
CA CYS A 198 -15.06 -2.19 0.18
C CYS A 198 -15.04 -2.42 -1.33
N ASN A 199 -15.81 -1.61 -2.08
CA ASN A 199 -15.82 -1.65 -3.53
C ASN A 199 -15.45 -0.27 -4.09
N LYS A 200 -14.58 -0.23 -5.09
CA LYS A 200 -14.20 1.01 -5.79
C LYS A 200 -14.53 1.00 -7.28
N GLY A 201 -15.04 -0.11 -7.81
CA GLY A 201 -15.52 -0.18 -9.19
C GLY A 201 -16.99 0.21 -9.29
N GLN A 202 -17.37 0.90 -10.37
CA GLN A 202 -18.77 1.06 -10.72
C GLN A 202 -19.40 -0.29 -11.07
N ARG A 203 -20.54 -0.59 -10.44
CA ARG A 203 -21.38 -1.71 -10.83
C ARG A 203 -22.69 -1.16 -11.39
N PRO A 204 -23.04 -1.45 -12.66
CA PRO A 204 -24.32 -1.04 -13.21
C PRO A 204 -25.48 -1.52 -12.31
N GLY A 205 -26.23 -0.58 -11.75
CA GLY A 205 -27.51 -0.83 -11.08
C GLY A 205 -27.48 -1.52 -9.70
N LYS A 206 -26.33 -1.69 -9.03
CA LYS A 206 -26.32 -2.43 -7.73
C LYS A 206 -25.63 -1.72 -6.56
N LEU A 207 -24.45 -1.10 -6.69
CA LEU A 207 -23.76 -0.45 -5.56
C LEU A 207 -22.91 0.74 -6.03
N GLN A 208 -23.00 1.86 -5.31
CA GLN A 208 -22.07 2.99 -5.52
C GLN A 208 -20.66 2.60 -5.05
N PRO A 209 -19.60 3.09 -5.72
CA PRO A 209 -18.23 3.00 -5.20
C PRO A 209 -18.16 3.55 -3.77
N GLY A 210 -17.69 2.74 -2.83
CA GLY A 210 -17.74 3.06 -1.42
C GLY A 210 -17.31 1.93 -0.51
N ARG A 211 -17.24 2.28 0.78
CA ARG A 211 -17.29 1.29 1.84
C ARG A 211 -18.71 1.26 2.37
N VAL A 212 -19.37 0.13 2.23
CA VAL A 212 -20.73 -0.05 2.72
C VAL A 212 -20.69 -1.01 3.89
N THR A 213 -21.12 -0.53 5.04
CA THR A 213 -21.26 -1.30 6.27
C THR A 213 -22.70 -1.77 6.40
N TYR A 214 -22.86 -3.06 6.63
CA TYR A 214 -24.13 -3.74 6.82
C TYR A 214 -24.18 -4.33 8.23
N GLN A 215 -25.33 -4.23 8.87
CA GLN A 215 -25.65 -5.01 10.06
C GLN A 215 -25.95 -6.46 9.65
N ILE A 216 -25.37 -7.40 10.38
CA ILE A 216 -25.58 -8.84 10.18
C ILE A 216 -26.73 -9.30 11.07
N ARG A 217 -27.80 -9.83 10.46
CA ARG A 217 -28.94 -10.39 11.22
C ARG A 217 -28.82 -11.90 11.46
N ASN A 218 -27.91 -12.57 10.75
CA ASN A 218 -27.62 -14.00 10.95
C ASN A 218 -26.11 -14.27 11.18
N PRO A 219 -25.58 -13.94 12.37
CA PRO A 219 -24.15 -14.05 12.64
C PRO A 219 -23.60 -15.48 12.67
N GLU A 220 -24.44 -16.48 13.00
CA GLU A 220 -24.01 -17.89 13.00
C GLU A 220 -23.68 -18.41 11.59
N ALA A 221 -24.15 -17.74 10.54
CA ALA A 221 -23.83 -18.07 9.16
C ALA A 221 -22.46 -17.55 8.69
N ILE A 222 -21.79 -16.66 9.44
CA ILE A 222 -20.52 -16.04 9.02
C ILE A 222 -19.45 -17.07 8.67
N PRO A 223 -19.12 -18.07 9.51
CA PRO A 223 -18.08 -19.05 9.17
C PRO A 223 -18.40 -19.84 7.89
N GLY A 224 -19.68 -20.16 7.67
CA GLY A 224 -20.11 -20.87 6.47
C GLY A 224 -20.12 -20.02 5.21
N ALA A 225 -20.34 -18.71 5.35
CA ALA A 225 -20.28 -17.76 4.24
C ALA A 225 -18.83 -17.48 3.84
N LEU A 226 -17.94 -17.19 4.80
CA LEU A 226 -16.52 -16.96 4.56
C LEU A 226 -15.84 -18.15 3.87
N GLN A 227 -16.12 -19.38 4.33
CA GLN A 227 -15.55 -20.60 3.75
C GLN A 227 -15.91 -20.79 2.26
N LYS A 228 -17.03 -20.22 1.80
CA LYS A 228 -17.52 -20.37 0.43
C LYS A 228 -17.13 -19.23 -0.50
N LEU A 229 -16.43 -18.21 0.01
CA LEU A 229 -16.08 -17.01 -0.77
C LEU A 229 -15.34 -17.35 -2.06
N ASN A 230 -14.42 -18.31 -2.04
CA ASN A 230 -13.65 -18.73 -3.22
C ASN A 230 -14.47 -19.51 -4.27
N CYS A 231 -15.66 -20.01 -3.91
CA CYS A 231 -16.54 -20.72 -4.83
C CYS A 231 -17.54 -19.80 -5.53
N TRP A 232 -17.60 -18.53 -5.15
CA TRP A 232 -18.58 -17.59 -5.68
C TRP A 232 -18.00 -16.78 -6.84
N THR A 233 -18.82 -16.63 -7.89
CA THR A 233 -18.63 -15.57 -8.89
C THR A 233 -18.93 -14.21 -8.25
N GLU A 234 -18.61 -13.11 -8.94
CA GLU A 234 -19.00 -11.77 -8.48
C GLU A 234 -20.47 -11.69 -8.07
N ALA A 235 -21.38 -12.11 -8.96
CA ALA A 235 -22.81 -12.04 -8.70
C ALA A 235 -23.21 -12.88 -7.49
N ALA A 236 -22.70 -14.11 -7.42
CA ALA A 236 -22.95 -15.00 -6.30
C ALA A 236 -22.40 -14.46 -4.98
N PHE A 237 -21.25 -13.77 -4.99
CA PHE A 237 -20.67 -13.19 -3.77
C PHE A 237 -21.63 -12.20 -3.13
N TYR A 238 -22.19 -11.28 -3.90
CA TYR A 238 -23.14 -10.30 -3.36
C TYR A 238 -24.44 -10.97 -2.90
N GLU A 239 -25.06 -11.77 -3.78
CA GLU A 239 -26.38 -12.35 -3.52
C GLU A 239 -26.36 -13.41 -2.41
N GLU A 240 -25.39 -14.31 -2.40
CA GLU A 240 -25.28 -15.34 -1.37
C GLU A 240 -24.82 -14.77 -0.03
N MET A 241 -23.94 -13.77 0.00
CA MET A 241 -23.60 -13.11 1.26
C MET A 241 -24.79 -12.38 1.85
N ASP A 242 -25.53 -11.61 1.05
CA ASP A 242 -26.73 -10.89 1.48
C ASP A 242 -27.76 -11.86 2.05
N ARG A 243 -28.05 -12.94 1.30
CA ARG A 243 -29.03 -13.95 1.69
C ARG A 243 -28.61 -14.74 2.94
N ARG A 244 -27.34 -15.15 3.04
CA ARG A 244 -26.85 -15.98 4.16
C ARG A 244 -26.76 -15.19 5.45
N LEU A 245 -26.23 -13.98 5.38
CA LEU A 245 -25.99 -13.12 6.53
C LEU A 245 -27.19 -12.25 6.91
N ASN A 246 -28.20 -12.21 6.02
CA ASN A 246 -29.39 -11.37 6.16
C ASN A 246 -28.99 -9.92 6.45
N LEU A 247 -28.32 -9.31 5.48
CA LEU A 247 -27.68 -8.00 5.64
C LEU A 247 -28.71 -6.88 5.60
N LEU A 248 -28.60 -5.96 6.55
CA LEU A 248 -29.31 -4.68 6.55
C LEU A 248 -28.29 -3.56 6.37
N GLU A 249 -28.48 -2.70 5.37
CA GLU A 249 -27.59 -1.54 5.19
C GLU A 249 -27.58 -0.68 6.45
N HIS A 250 -26.39 -0.32 6.92
CA HIS A 250 -26.20 0.45 8.13
C HIS A 250 -25.56 1.81 7.85
N HIS A 251 -24.52 1.84 7.01
CA HIS A 251 -23.77 3.05 6.72
C HIS A 251 -23.04 2.97 5.37
N VAL A 252 -22.96 4.08 4.63
CA VAL A 252 -22.20 4.21 3.37
C VAL A 252 -21.15 5.31 3.51
N SER A 253 -19.86 4.97 3.43
CA SER A 253 -18.78 5.95 3.18
C SER A 253 -18.51 6.01 1.68
N PRO A 254 -18.89 7.08 0.98
CA PRO A 254 -18.60 7.21 -0.44
C PRO A 254 -17.08 7.21 -0.67
N LEU A 255 -16.64 6.52 -1.72
CA LEU A 255 -15.26 6.58 -2.18
C LEU A 255 -15.24 7.22 -3.56
N VAL A 256 -14.23 8.05 -3.82
CA VAL A 256 -13.98 8.55 -5.18
C VAL A 256 -13.77 7.35 -6.10
N ASP A 257 -14.57 7.31 -7.15
CA ASP A 257 -14.54 6.29 -8.18
C ASP A 257 -13.15 6.17 -8.79
N GLN A 258 -12.70 4.93 -9.01
CA GLN A 258 -11.40 4.70 -9.63
C GLN A 258 -11.57 4.60 -11.14
N LYS A 259 -11.09 5.64 -11.84
CA LYS A 259 -11.09 5.70 -13.31
C LYS A 259 -10.00 4.87 -14.00
N VAL A 260 -9.04 4.31 -13.25
CA VAL A 260 -7.89 3.56 -13.79
C VAL A 260 -8.16 2.06 -13.71
N GLY A 261 -7.81 1.32 -14.78
CA GLY A 261 -8.25 -0.05 -15.09
C GLY A 261 -8.00 -1.19 -14.11
N ASN A 262 -7.59 -0.95 -12.85
CA ASN A 262 -7.59 -2.00 -11.84
C ASN A 262 -7.77 -1.49 -10.39
N CYS A 263 -8.90 -1.84 -9.77
CA CYS A 263 -9.26 -1.53 -8.38
C CYS A 263 -8.53 -2.33 -7.30
N SER A 264 -7.72 -3.32 -7.66
CA SER A 264 -7.13 -4.29 -6.72
C SER A 264 -6.23 -3.64 -5.66
N SER A 265 -5.38 -2.69 -6.05
CA SER A 265 -4.52 -1.97 -5.11
C SER A 265 -5.32 -1.09 -4.15
N THR A 266 -6.39 -0.48 -4.65
CA THR A 266 -7.21 0.44 -3.87
C THR A 266 -8.21 -0.27 -2.97
N ALA A 267 -8.58 -1.51 -3.30
CA ALA A 267 -9.30 -2.41 -2.41
C ALA A 267 -8.47 -2.70 -1.15
N GLY A 268 -7.15 -2.88 -1.27
CA GLY A 268 -6.25 -3.01 -0.11
C GLY A 268 -6.30 -1.79 0.82
N TYR A 269 -6.14 -0.58 0.28
CA TYR A 269 -6.24 0.64 1.10
C TYR A 269 -7.63 0.87 1.70
N ALA A 270 -8.70 0.40 1.02
CA ALA A 270 -10.05 0.49 1.56
C ALA A 270 -10.27 -0.49 2.71
N LEU A 271 -9.69 -1.69 2.63
CA LEU A 271 -9.65 -2.66 3.71
C LEU A 271 -8.88 -2.14 4.92
N GLU A 272 -7.68 -1.61 4.73
CA GLU A 272 -6.87 -1.00 5.81
C GLU A 272 -7.69 0.07 6.54
N ALA A 273 -8.37 0.96 5.81
CA ALA A 273 -9.20 2.00 6.40
C ALA A 273 -10.42 1.43 7.16
N ALA A 274 -11.07 0.37 6.64
CA ALA A 274 -12.15 -0.31 7.35
C ALA A 274 -11.66 -0.99 8.64
N ILE A 275 -10.45 -1.58 8.62
CA ILE A 275 -9.82 -2.14 9.81
C ILE A 275 -9.54 -1.04 10.83
N VAL A 276 -9.00 0.12 10.42
CA VAL A 276 -8.81 1.26 11.35
C VAL A 276 -10.13 1.68 11.99
N GLU A 277 -11.20 1.83 11.22
CA GLU A 277 -12.51 2.21 11.79
C GLU A 277 -13.00 1.22 12.83
N PHE A 278 -12.85 -0.09 12.57
CA PHE A 278 -13.24 -1.11 13.53
C PHE A 278 -12.36 -1.11 14.77
N LEU A 279 -11.05 -0.98 14.61
CA LEU A 279 -10.10 -1.00 15.71
C LEU A 279 -10.28 0.11 16.73
N PHE A 280 -11.07 1.16 16.43
CA PHE A 280 -11.34 2.27 17.34
C PHE A 280 -12.82 2.40 17.70
N GLU A 281 -13.66 1.39 17.38
CA GLU A 281 -15.12 1.47 17.56
C GLU A 281 -15.60 1.68 19.00
N ASP A 282 -14.81 1.24 19.98
CA ASP A 282 -15.10 1.30 21.41
C ASP A 282 -14.60 2.59 22.08
N CYS A 283 -13.77 3.39 21.40
CA CYS A 283 -13.17 4.60 21.99
C CYS A 283 -13.36 5.88 21.18
N LEU A 284 -13.81 5.79 19.93
CA LEU A 284 -14.10 6.94 19.06
C LEU A 284 -15.50 6.82 18.46
N ASP A 285 -16.18 7.95 18.30
CA ASP A 285 -17.45 7.99 17.57
C ASP A 285 -17.25 7.68 16.06
N LEU A 286 -18.34 7.52 15.32
CA LEU A 286 -18.25 7.17 13.89
C LEU A 286 -17.49 8.21 13.06
N SER A 287 -17.69 9.50 13.35
CA SER A 287 -17.07 10.59 12.59
C SER A 287 -15.57 10.62 12.81
N ALA A 288 -15.13 10.56 14.07
CA ALA A 288 -13.71 10.56 14.42
C ALA A 288 -12.97 9.33 13.86
N ARG A 289 -13.61 8.16 13.85
CA ARG A 289 -13.06 6.93 13.24
C ARG A 289 -12.84 7.07 11.74
N GLN A 290 -13.81 7.66 11.04
CA GLN A 290 -13.73 7.88 9.60
C GLN A 290 -12.63 8.89 9.25
N GLU A 291 -12.51 9.97 10.02
CA GLU A 291 -11.45 10.97 9.83
C GLU A 291 -10.06 10.36 10.08
N LEU A 292 -9.88 9.60 11.16
CA LEU A 292 -8.64 8.87 11.44
C LEU A 292 -8.28 7.89 10.33
N ALA A 293 -9.23 7.05 9.91
CA ALA A 293 -9.01 6.10 8.84
C ALA A 293 -8.68 6.79 7.50
N ALA A 294 -9.34 7.92 7.20
CA ALA A 294 -9.07 8.70 6.00
C ALA A 294 -7.69 9.36 6.04
N ALA A 295 -7.29 9.96 7.17
CA ALA A 295 -5.99 10.58 7.37
C ALA A 295 -4.86 9.55 7.27
N VAL A 296 -4.96 8.43 7.99
CA VAL A 296 -3.99 7.32 7.92
C VAL A 296 -3.87 6.81 6.48
N LYS A 297 -5.00 6.57 5.80
CA LYS A 297 -5.01 6.12 4.40
C LYS A 297 -4.34 7.10 3.44
N ARG A 298 -4.52 8.42 3.63
CA ARG A 298 -3.89 9.45 2.78
C ARG A 298 -2.37 9.42 2.97
N VAL A 299 -1.89 9.51 4.21
CA VAL A 299 -0.45 9.44 4.53
C VAL A 299 0.16 8.13 4.01
N ARG A 300 -0.53 7.01 4.23
CA ARG A 300 -0.18 5.68 3.70
C ARG A 300 -0.03 5.68 2.18
N ALA A 301 -0.98 6.25 1.44
CA ALA A 301 -0.94 6.29 -0.02
C ALA A 301 0.24 7.13 -0.55
N HIS A 302 0.64 8.19 0.16
CA HIS A 302 1.83 8.97 -0.20
C HIS A 302 3.13 8.21 0.10
N PHE A 303 3.29 7.72 1.33
CA PHE A 303 4.45 6.95 1.75
C PHE A 303 4.73 5.77 0.81
N THR A 304 3.69 5.02 0.43
CA THR A 304 3.86 3.83 -0.43
C THR A 304 4.33 4.12 -1.83
N LYS A 305 3.96 5.27 -2.41
CA LYS A 305 4.48 5.65 -3.72
C LYS A 305 5.99 5.84 -3.68
N ASP A 306 6.48 6.51 -2.65
CA ASP A 306 7.90 6.79 -2.50
C ASP A 306 8.68 5.52 -2.12
N TRP A 307 8.14 4.74 -1.19
CA TRP A 307 8.72 3.46 -0.80
C TRP A 307 8.79 2.45 -1.96
N THR A 308 7.72 2.31 -2.75
CA THR A 308 7.73 1.41 -3.93
C THR A 308 8.68 1.90 -5.01
N LEU A 309 8.82 3.22 -5.21
CA LEU A 309 9.81 3.77 -6.14
C LEU A 309 11.24 3.45 -5.65
N ASP A 310 11.53 3.69 -4.37
CA ASP A 310 12.86 3.39 -3.79
C ASP A 310 13.16 1.89 -3.89
N HIS A 311 12.19 1.03 -3.55
CA HIS A 311 12.31 -0.42 -3.65
C HIS A 311 12.59 -0.86 -5.09
N TYR A 312 11.87 -0.29 -6.07
CA TYR A 312 12.10 -0.54 -7.49
C TYR A 312 13.53 -0.16 -7.90
N LEU A 313 13.99 1.05 -7.58
CA LEU A 313 15.32 1.52 -7.95
C LEU A 313 16.44 0.70 -7.29
N THR A 314 16.30 0.38 -6.00
CA THR A 314 17.25 -0.48 -5.27
C THR A 314 17.30 -1.90 -5.81
N ALA A 315 16.17 -2.47 -6.24
CA ALA A 315 16.17 -3.79 -6.85
C ALA A 315 16.95 -3.84 -8.18
N HIS A 316 16.93 -2.74 -8.94
CA HIS A 316 17.59 -2.63 -10.24
C HIS A 316 19.04 -2.10 -10.17
N SER A 317 19.51 -1.64 -8.99
CA SER A 317 20.90 -1.15 -8.82
C SER A 317 21.90 -2.24 -8.47
N LYS A 318 21.46 -3.47 -8.20
CA LYS A 318 22.35 -4.56 -7.77
C LYS A 318 23.15 -5.13 -8.95
N GLU A 319 24.33 -5.66 -8.68
CA GLU A 319 25.11 -6.39 -9.70
C GLU A 319 24.33 -7.62 -10.18
N GLY A 320 24.21 -7.78 -11.50
CA GLY A 320 23.37 -8.82 -12.11
C GLY A 320 21.86 -8.58 -12.00
N ALA A 321 21.43 -7.38 -11.61
CA ALA A 321 20.02 -7.02 -11.56
C ALA A 321 19.36 -6.95 -12.95
N TRP A 322 18.03 -6.94 -12.93
CA TRP A 322 17.22 -6.76 -14.12
C TRP A 322 17.38 -5.38 -14.75
N SER A 323 17.08 -5.27 -16.05
CA SER A 323 17.10 -3.99 -16.76
C SER A 323 16.02 -3.05 -16.23
N VAL A 324 16.37 -1.78 -16.06
CA VAL A 324 15.44 -0.72 -15.66
C VAL A 324 14.46 -0.42 -16.79
N ASP A 325 13.19 -0.22 -16.46
CA ASP A 325 12.17 0.27 -17.37
C ASP A 325 12.13 1.81 -17.33
N TRP A 326 12.92 2.44 -18.20
CA TRP A 326 13.01 3.90 -18.27
C TRP A 326 11.71 4.57 -18.72
N GLU A 327 10.91 3.90 -19.56
CA GLU A 327 9.60 4.41 -19.97
C GLU A 327 8.63 4.45 -18.78
N LEU A 328 8.63 3.40 -17.95
CA LEU A 328 7.85 3.35 -16.71
C LEU A 328 8.25 4.47 -15.74
N LEU A 329 9.56 4.72 -15.55
CA LEU A 329 10.03 5.83 -14.73
C LEU A 329 9.64 7.19 -15.32
N GLY A 330 9.68 7.34 -16.64
CA GLY A 330 9.15 8.53 -17.34
C GLY A 330 7.65 8.74 -17.05
N LYS A 331 6.83 7.68 -17.09
CA LYS A 331 5.41 7.75 -16.72
C LYS A 331 5.20 8.14 -15.25
N VAL A 332 6.09 7.72 -14.35
CA VAL A 332 6.08 8.15 -12.94
C VAL A 332 6.37 9.66 -12.83
N LEU A 333 7.38 10.17 -13.55
CA LEU A 333 7.71 11.60 -13.59
C LEU A 333 6.55 12.45 -14.14
N ALA A 334 5.91 11.97 -15.21
CA ALA A 334 4.80 12.65 -15.86
C ALA A 334 3.52 12.68 -15.02
N LYS A 335 3.45 11.94 -13.90
CA LYS A 335 2.26 11.98 -13.05
C LYS A 335 2.20 13.26 -12.23
N PRO A 336 1.13 14.06 -12.37
CA PRO A 336 0.99 15.28 -11.59
C PRO A 336 0.91 14.93 -10.10
N ALA A 337 1.79 15.54 -9.30
CA ALA A 337 1.64 15.57 -7.85
C ALA A 337 0.86 16.82 -7.47
N LYS A 338 -0.04 16.70 -6.49
CA LYS A 338 -0.74 17.86 -5.93
C LYS A 338 0.19 18.81 -5.17
N GLU A 339 1.32 18.28 -4.69
CA GLU A 339 2.34 19.00 -3.93
C GLU A 339 3.62 19.06 -4.76
N THR A 340 4.04 20.28 -5.11
CA THR A 340 5.21 20.55 -5.97
C THR A 340 6.50 19.97 -5.39
N GLY A 341 6.69 20.06 -4.07
CA GLY A 341 7.87 19.49 -3.39
C GLY A 341 7.96 17.95 -3.49
N VAL A 342 6.83 17.25 -3.48
CA VAL A 342 6.80 15.77 -3.61
C VAL A 342 7.12 15.34 -5.04
N ALA A 343 6.61 16.05 -6.05
CA ALA A 343 6.99 15.79 -7.44
C ALA A 343 8.49 16.01 -7.65
N LEU A 344 9.03 17.11 -7.11
CA LEU A 344 10.44 17.44 -7.24
C LEU A 344 11.35 16.39 -6.59
N ALA A 345 11.06 15.96 -5.37
CA ALA A 345 11.85 14.94 -4.68
C ALA A 345 11.88 13.61 -5.44
N ARG A 346 10.74 13.19 -6.02
CA ARG A 346 10.68 11.99 -6.88
C ARG A 346 11.51 12.17 -8.15
N ALA A 347 11.45 13.34 -8.76
CA ALA A 347 12.21 13.63 -9.96
C ALA A 347 13.71 13.61 -9.71
N GLN A 348 14.16 14.20 -8.60
CA GLN A 348 15.56 14.14 -8.17
C GLN A 348 16.02 12.69 -7.96
N LYS A 349 15.21 11.83 -7.33
CA LYS A 349 15.52 10.40 -7.17
C LYS A 349 15.68 9.69 -8.51
N ILE A 350 14.73 9.87 -9.42
CA ILE A 350 14.73 9.19 -10.74
C ILE A 350 15.89 9.69 -11.61
N ILE A 351 16.12 11.00 -11.66
CA ILE A 351 17.21 11.59 -12.45
C ILE A 351 18.58 11.26 -11.85
N GLY A 352 18.74 11.35 -10.53
CA GLY A 352 19.97 10.94 -9.84
C GLY A 352 20.32 9.47 -10.08
N TYR A 353 19.31 8.60 -10.10
CA TYR A 353 19.47 7.21 -10.46
C TYR A 353 19.89 7.04 -11.93
N ALA A 354 19.23 7.73 -12.86
CA ALA A 354 19.56 7.68 -14.29
C ALA A 354 20.97 8.20 -14.60
N ARG A 355 21.48 9.20 -13.86
CA ARG A 355 22.87 9.65 -13.96
C ARG A 355 23.88 8.55 -13.67
N THR A 356 23.53 7.66 -12.74
CA THR A 356 24.44 6.61 -12.25
C THR A 356 24.31 5.31 -13.05
N HIS A 357 23.09 4.97 -13.48
CA HIS A 357 22.76 3.67 -14.07
C HIS A 357 22.17 3.73 -15.48
N GLY A 358 21.81 4.92 -15.97
CA GLY A 358 21.19 5.13 -17.27
C GLY A 358 22.21 5.39 -18.37
N ASN A 359 21.84 5.06 -19.61
CA ASN A 359 22.55 5.52 -20.80
C ASN A 359 22.10 6.95 -21.17
N GLU A 360 22.78 7.55 -22.16
CA GLU A 360 22.49 8.91 -22.61
C GLU A 360 21.04 9.09 -23.08
N GLU A 361 20.49 8.11 -23.80
CA GLU A 361 19.11 8.12 -24.29
C GLU A 361 18.08 8.15 -23.15
N ALA A 362 18.24 7.28 -22.15
CA ALA A 362 17.36 7.23 -20.99
C ALA A 362 17.41 8.54 -20.19
N ARG A 363 18.62 9.09 -20.00
CA ARG A 363 18.81 10.38 -19.31
C ARG A 363 18.15 11.52 -20.09
N ALA A 364 18.31 11.57 -21.42
CA ALA A 364 17.66 12.54 -22.29
C ALA A 364 16.13 12.48 -22.21
N GLN A 365 15.56 11.27 -22.30
CA GLN A 365 14.13 11.02 -22.22
C GLN A 365 13.54 11.49 -20.87
N LEU A 366 14.20 11.16 -19.76
CA LEU A 366 13.74 11.54 -18.43
C LEU A 366 13.88 13.04 -18.18
N ALA A 367 14.98 13.65 -18.62
CA ALA A 367 15.19 15.10 -18.54
C ALA A 367 14.12 15.87 -19.32
N GLN A 368 13.81 15.42 -20.55
CA GLN A 368 12.70 15.96 -21.33
C GLN A 368 11.38 15.78 -20.58
N THR A 369 11.09 14.58 -20.06
CA THR A 369 9.83 14.34 -19.34
C THR A 369 9.68 15.26 -18.11
N ALA A 370 10.75 15.47 -17.34
CA ALA A 370 10.74 16.38 -16.19
C ALA A 370 10.44 17.83 -16.62
N LEU A 371 11.08 18.29 -17.69
CA LEU A 371 10.84 19.63 -18.26
C LEU A 371 9.38 19.83 -18.67
N TRP A 372 8.81 18.88 -19.41
CA TRP A 372 7.42 18.96 -19.89
C TRP A 372 6.40 18.85 -18.75
N SER A 373 6.80 18.24 -17.63
CA SER A 373 5.97 18.09 -16.43
C SER A 373 6.03 19.32 -15.51
N GLY A 374 6.74 20.39 -15.90
CA GLY A 374 6.89 21.59 -15.08
C GLY A 374 7.79 21.40 -13.87
N ILE A 375 8.59 20.33 -13.82
CA ILE A 375 9.57 20.08 -12.77
C ILE A 375 10.86 20.80 -13.14
N TYR A 376 10.76 22.12 -13.30
CA TYR A 376 11.84 23.01 -13.72
C TYR A 376 11.71 24.33 -12.95
N GLY A 377 12.49 24.45 -11.87
CA GLY A 377 12.44 25.58 -10.95
C GLY A 377 13.81 25.87 -10.33
N PRO A 378 13.96 26.96 -9.56
CA PRO A 378 15.22 27.26 -8.86
C PRO A 378 15.64 26.15 -7.88
N ASP A 379 14.66 25.46 -7.28
CA ASP A 379 14.90 24.35 -6.36
C ASP A 379 15.26 23.02 -7.06
N ALA A 380 15.27 23.01 -8.40
CA ALA A 380 15.54 21.84 -9.24
C ALA A 380 16.91 21.94 -9.93
N ALA A 381 17.93 22.48 -9.24
CA ALA A 381 19.26 22.75 -9.82
C ALA A 381 19.89 21.51 -10.50
N ASP A 382 19.85 20.35 -9.85
CA ASP A 382 20.37 19.09 -10.42
C ASP A 382 19.61 18.66 -11.68
N ILE A 383 18.28 18.84 -11.69
CA ILE A 383 17.45 18.50 -12.85
C ILE A 383 17.73 19.46 -14.01
N ARG A 384 17.93 20.75 -13.69
CA ARG A 384 18.28 21.77 -14.65
C ARG A 384 19.64 21.49 -15.29
N GLU A 385 20.66 21.22 -14.49
CA GLU A 385 21.98 20.85 -14.98
C GLU A 385 21.91 19.63 -15.92
N GLU A 386 21.11 18.62 -15.55
CA GLU A 386 20.91 17.45 -16.40
C GLU A 386 20.24 17.79 -17.74
N ILE A 387 19.20 18.62 -17.71
CA ILE A 387 18.52 19.12 -18.91
C ILE A 387 19.49 19.94 -19.77
N GLU A 388 20.28 20.82 -19.16
CA GLU A 388 21.25 21.68 -19.86
C GLU A 388 22.43 20.89 -20.46
N THR A 389 22.79 19.76 -19.84
CA THR A 389 23.87 18.89 -20.32
C THR A 389 23.46 18.01 -21.49
N ILE A 390 22.19 17.57 -21.54
CA ILE A 390 21.73 16.54 -22.48
C ILE A 390 20.75 17.07 -23.53
N ALA A 391 19.93 18.07 -23.20
CA ALA A 391 19.00 18.61 -24.19
C ALA A 391 19.80 19.36 -25.26
N PRO A 392 19.59 19.07 -26.56
CA PRO A 392 20.14 19.93 -27.60
C PRO A 392 19.66 21.36 -27.33
N LEU A 393 20.60 22.31 -27.33
CA LEU A 393 20.42 23.73 -27.02
C LEU A 393 19.24 24.39 -27.77
N GLU A 394 18.70 23.75 -28.81
CA GLU A 394 17.56 24.20 -29.61
C GLU A 394 16.18 23.97 -28.93
N MET A 395 16.06 23.02 -27.99
CA MET A 395 14.79 22.74 -27.27
C MET A 395 14.60 23.63 -26.04
N LEU A 396 15.71 24.09 -25.43
CA LEU A 396 15.71 24.94 -24.23
C LEU A 396 14.95 26.27 -24.45
N PRO A 397 15.12 27.01 -25.57
CA PRO A 397 14.42 28.26 -25.83
C PRO A 397 12.91 28.10 -26.00
N ILE A 398 12.44 26.97 -26.53
CA ILE A 398 11.01 26.71 -26.71
C ILE A 398 10.35 26.41 -25.36
N ALA A 399 10.99 25.57 -24.53
CA ALA A 399 10.49 25.27 -23.19
C ALA A 399 10.52 26.52 -22.29
N LEU A 400 11.63 27.28 -22.28
CA LEU A 400 11.73 28.53 -21.53
C LEU A 400 10.70 29.58 -21.97
N ARG A 401 10.43 29.68 -23.28
CA ARG A 401 9.35 30.55 -23.80
C ARG A 401 7.98 30.10 -23.31
N LEU A 402 7.68 28.80 -23.31
CA LEU A 402 6.39 28.28 -22.81
C LEU A 402 6.19 28.55 -21.31
N PHE A 403 7.25 28.46 -20.49
CA PHE A 403 7.17 28.77 -19.07
C PHE A 403 7.04 30.27 -18.77
N SER A 404 7.65 31.15 -19.58
CA SER A 404 7.50 32.61 -19.41
C SER A 404 6.09 33.15 -19.68
N TYR A 405 5.18 32.34 -20.26
CA TYR A 405 3.78 32.68 -20.46
C TYR A 405 2.84 32.14 -19.36
N LEU A 406 3.35 31.31 -18.43
CA LEU A 406 2.57 30.68 -17.36
C LEU A 406 2.82 31.29 -15.97
N ILE A 407 3.75 32.25 -15.87
CA ILE A 407 3.93 33.18 -14.75
C ILE A 407 3.31 34.50 -15.17
#